data_AF-A0A7V9HYZ7-F1
#
_entry.id   AF-A0A7V9HYZ7-F1
#
_cell.length_a   1.000
_cell.length_b   1.000
_cell.length_c   1.000
_cell.angle_alpha   90.00
_cell.angle_beta   90.00
_cell.angle_gamma   90.00
#
_symmetry.space_group_name_H-M   'P 1'
#
loop_
_entity.id
_entity.type
_entity.pdbx_description
1 polymer ?
#
loop_
_entity_poly.entity_id
_entity_poly.type
_entity_poly.pdbx_seq_one_letter_code
_entity_poly.pdbx_strand_id
1 'polypeptide(L)'
;MKKITYLTPCLILIALLLLPASIKADTVAITGGTLTYSRVGPSAFSLTGQGLVLNGQTSPLNPLVSLFSNGNISPGQTGSTGGSVDSQDSELQLANPVTVGSVPYSPGASLLVLSFSSSSYTAPLGNFSGFIVVTPFALTAGIVEGYLDVVGVGEPIFSSFLTGQGTTTLLFLALPTGQYRLESQSFAFGQTVPGVTVTTIPEPVSMLLLGTGLMGLLGARKKMVKRQIE
;
A
#
# COMPACT_ATOMS: atom_id res chain seq x y z
N MET A 1 -4.86 8.89 60.32
CA MET A 1 -4.74 9.60 59.02
C MET A 1 -4.24 8.62 57.94
N LYS A 2 -5.12 8.04 57.13
CA LYS A 2 -4.80 7.20 55.95
C LYS A 2 -5.89 7.43 54.90
N LYS A 3 -5.79 8.49 54.09
CA LYS A 3 -6.77 8.79 53.02
C LYS A 3 -6.15 9.07 51.63
N ILE A 4 -4.83 8.88 51.48
CA ILE A 4 -4.12 9.27 50.24
C ILE A 4 -4.06 8.14 49.19
N THR A 5 -4.35 6.88 49.56
CA THR A 5 -4.10 5.72 48.69
C THR A 5 -5.00 5.58 47.46
N TYR A 6 -6.15 6.26 47.39
CA TYR A 6 -7.09 6.12 46.26
C TYR A 6 -6.92 7.17 45.15
N LEU A 7 -6.22 8.27 45.42
CA LEU A 7 -6.05 9.37 44.46
C LEU A 7 -4.99 9.04 43.40
N THR A 8 -3.92 8.37 43.80
CA THR A 8 -2.81 7.97 42.93
C THR A 8 -3.24 7.07 41.76
N PRO A 9 -4.00 5.97 41.93
CA PRO A 9 -4.43 5.16 40.79
C PRO A 9 -5.41 5.89 39.86
N CYS A 10 -6.20 6.83 40.39
CA CYS A 10 -7.12 7.63 39.59
C CYS A 10 -6.36 8.64 38.71
N LEU A 11 -5.33 9.30 39.26
CA LEU A 11 -4.46 10.21 38.53
C LEU A 11 -3.63 9.48 37.46
N ILE A 12 -3.13 8.28 37.75
CA ILE A 12 -2.42 7.45 36.77
C ILE A 12 -3.36 7.05 35.62
N LEU A 13 -4.60 6.64 35.92
CA LEU A 13 -5.58 6.32 34.88
C LEU A 13 -5.93 7.54 34.01
N ILE A 14 -6.15 8.70 34.62
CA ILE A 14 -6.41 9.95 33.88
C ILE A 14 -5.21 10.31 33.00
N ALA A 15 -3.99 10.24 33.53
CA ALA A 15 -2.78 10.50 32.75
C ALA A 15 -2.63 9.52 31.57
N LEU A 16 -2.95 8.23 31.76
CA LEU A 16 -2.94 7.22 30.69
C LEU A 16 -4.04 7.45 29.65
N LEU A 17 -5.22 7.94 30.05
CA LEU A 17 -6.32 8.28 29.13
C LEU A 17 -6.10 9.61 28.40
N LEU A 18 -5.24 10.49 28.93
CA LEU A 18 -4.85 11.75 28.30
C LEU A 18 -3.67 11.59 27.34
N LEU A 19 -3.02 10.42 27.30
CA LEU A 19 -2.04 10.14 26.26
C LEU A 19 -2.79 10.06 24.93
N PRO A 20 -2.47 10.91 23.94
CA PRO A 20 -3.08 10.83 22.63
C PRO A 20 -2.78 9.45 22.06
N ALA A 21 -3.82 8.62 21.91
CA ALA A 21 -3.70 7.41 21.14
C ALA A 21 -3.35 7.85 19.71
N SER A 22 -2.20 7.40 19.20
CA SER A 22 -1.91 7.53 17.77
C SER A 22 -2.94 6.67 17.04
N ILE A 23 -4.04 7.28 16.62
CA ILE A 23 -5.00 6.68 15.70
C ILE A 23 -4.29 6.68 14.36
N LYS A 24 -3.55 5.60 14.09
CA LYS A 24 -3.13 5.30 12.73
C LYS A 24 -4.38 4.93 11.95
N ALA A 25 -4.54 5.50 10.76
CA ALA A 25 -5.56 5.03 9.83
C ALA A 25 -5.37 3.53 9.60
N ASP A 26 -6.47 2.80 9.46
CA ASP A 26 -6.43 1.37 9.17
C ASP A 26 -5.67 1.16 7.85
N THR A 27 -4.76 0.18 7.86
CA THR A 27 -4.06 -0.23 6.65
C THR A 27 -5.06 -0.80 5.66
N VAL A 28 -5.08 -0.27 4.43
CA VAL A 28 -5.98 -0.74 3.37
C VAL A 28 -5.25 -1.76 2.50
N ALA A 29 -5.82 -2.96 2.40
CA ALA A 29 -5.31 -3.98 1.48
C ALA A 29 -5.87 -3.78 0.07
N ILE A 30 -4.98 -3.64 -0.92
CA ILE A 30 -5.29 -3.74 -2.35
C ILE A 30 -5.50 -5.21 -2.67
N THR A 31 -6.71 -5.57 -3.04
CA THR A 31 -7.15 -6.96 -3.28
C THR A 31 -7.38 -7.26 -4.75
N GLY A 32 -7.36 -6.24 -5.61
CA GLY A 32 -7.58 -6.40 -7.04
C GLY A 32 -7.08 -5.22 -7.84
N GLY A 33 -6.94 -5.43 -9.15
CA GLY A 33 -6.51 -4.42 -10.09
C GLY A 33 -5.20 -4.74 -10.80
N THR A 34 -4.82 -3.89 -11.75
CA THR A 34 -3.58 -4.06 -12.51
C THR A 34 -2.95 -2.71 -12.82
N LEU A 35 -1.65 -2.59 -12.59
CA LEU A 35 -0.80 -1.51 -13.11
C LEU A 35 0.01 -2.06 -14.27
N THR A 36 -0.08 -1.44 -15.45
CA THR A 36 0.72 -1.84 -16.60
C THR A 36 1.54 -0.65 -17.09
N TYR A 37 2.84 -0.82 -17.16
CA TYR A 37 3.74 0.12 -17.82
C TYR A 37 4.12 -0.48 -19.16
N SER A 38 3.93 0.28 -20.23
CA SER A 38 4.23 -0.16 -21.58
C SER A 38 5.06 0.88 -22.30
N ARG A 39 6.00 0.42 -23.13
CA ARG A 39 6.84 1.29 -23.93
C ARG A 39 6.05 2.04 -25.01
N VAL A 40 4.91 1.49 -25.46
CA VAL A 40 4.11 2.10 -26.53
C VAL A 40 3.24 3.26 -26.06
N GLY A 41 3.05 3.44 -24.76
CA GLY A 41 2.28 4.55 -24.22
C GLY A 41 1.72 4.30 -22.81
N PRO A 42 0.98 5.30 -22.29
CA PRO A 42 0.26 5.21 -21.02
C PRO A 42 -0.74 4.05 -21.03
N SER A 43 -0.97 3.42 -19.88
CA SER A 43 -2.03 2.42 -19.72
C SER A 43 -2.99 2.81 -18.62
N ALA A 44 -4.29 2.65 -18.86
CA ALA A 44 -5.29 2.85 -17.81
C ALA A 44 -5.09 1.80 -16.70
N PHE A 45 -5.29 2.20 -15.45
CA PHE A 45 -5.29 1.30 -14.31
C PHE A 45 -6.52 1.49 -13.43
N SER A 46 -6.83 0.43 -12.69
CA SER A 46 -7.80 0.43 -11.59
C SER A 46 -7.24 -0.46 -10.49
N LEU A 47 -7.19 0.05 -9.25
CA LEU A 47 -6.83 -0.68 -8.04
C LEU A 47 -8.00 -0.62 -7.06
N THR A 48 -8.31 -1.77 -6.47
CA THR A 48 -9.46 -1.92 -5.58
C THR A 48 -9.05 -2.56 -4.26
N GLY A 49 -9.66 -2.10 -3.18
CA GLY A 49 -9.53 -2.66 -1.83
C GLY A 49 -10.80 -2.40 -1.02
N GLN A 50 -10.79 -2.76 0.27
CA GLN A 50 -11.94 -2.50 1.15
C GLN A 50 -12.14 -0.98 1.32
N GLY A 51 -13.17 -0.43 0.67
CA GLY A 51 -13.47 1.00 0.72
C GLY A 51 -12.49 1.90 -0.02
N LEU A 52 -11.63 1.31 -0.87
CA LEU A 52 -10.64 2.01 -1.70
C LEU A 52 -10.87 1.69 -3.17
N VAL A 53 -10.95 2.75 -3.97
CA VAL A 53 -10.95 2.66 -5.43
C VAL A 53 -10.01 3.75 -5.96
N LEU A 54 -8.96 3.33 -6.67
CA LEU A 54 -7.99 4.19 -7.33
C LEU A 54 -8.04 3.90 -8.82
N ASN A 55 -8.25 4.92 -9.64
CA ASN A 55 -8.20 4.79 -11.09
C ASN A 55 -7.20 5.79 -11.64
N GLY A 56 -6.70 5.57 -12.84
CA GLY A 56 -5.70 6.45 -13.41
C GLY A 56 -5.08 5.95 -14.69
N GLN A 57 -3.96 6.55 -15.04
CA GLN A 57 -3.08 6.14 -16.12
C GLN A 57 -1.64 6.04 -15.61
N THR A 58 -0.94 5.01 -16.03
CA THR A 58 0.52 4.91 -15.83
C THR A 58 1.23 5.74 -16.89
N SER A 59 2.47 6.14 -16.62
CA SER A 59 3.34 6.69 -17.66
C SER A 59 3.79 5.61 -18.66
N PRO A 60 4.28 6.01 -19.85
CA PRO A 60 5.02 5.09 -20.71
C PRO A 60 6.30 4.62 -20.02
N LEU A 61 6.66 3.36 -20.26
CA LEU A 61 7.92 2.81 -19.79
C LEU A 61 9.10 3.57 -20.43
N ASN A 62 9.80 4.37 -19.64
CA ASN A 62 10.91 5.19 -20.11
C ASN A 62 12.02 5.31 -19.05
N PRO A 63 13.24 5.75 -19.41
CA PRO A 63 14.38 5.78 -18.49
C PRO A 63 14.22 6.66 -17.25
N LEU A 64 13.24 7.57 -17.21
CA LEU A 64 12.95 8.41 -16.07
C LEU A 64 12.03 7.73 -15.06
N VAL A 65 11.40 6.60 -15.43
CA VAL A 65 10.55 5.81 -14.53
C VAL A 65 11.43 4.85 -13.74
N SER A 66 11.23 4.78 -12.42
CA SER A 66 11.97 3.90 -11.49
C SER A 66 11.96 2.42 -11.89
N LEU A 67 10.90 1.99 -12.57
CA LEU A 67 10.69 0.63 -13.06
C LEU A 67 11.56 0.28 -14.28
N PHE A 68 12.17 1.26 -14.96
CA PHE A 68 13.00 1.04 -16.14
C PHE A 68 14.38 0.47 -15.83
N SER A 69 14.66 0.05 -14.60
CA SER A 69 15.96 -0.51 -14.20
C SER A 69 16.45 -1.66 -15.10
N ASN A 70 15.55 -2.39 -15.77
CA ASN A 70 15.88 -3.46 -16.71
C ASN A 70 15.81 -3.07 -18.20
N GLY A 71 15.79 -1.77 -18.54
CA GLY A 71 15.49 -1.23 -19.87
C GLY A 71 16.03 -2.06 -21.04
N ASN A 72 17.35 -2.22 -21.13
CA ASN A 72 17.99 -3.21 -22.00
C ASN A 72 18.86 -4.14 -21.15
N ILE A 73 18.77 -5.45 -21.40
CA ILE A 73 19.51 -6.49 -20.68
C ILE A 73 20.22 -7.42 -21.66
N SER A 74 21.48 -7.76 -21.41
CA SER A 74 22.23 -8.69 -22.25
C SER A 74 21.91 -10.15 -21.89
N PRO A 75 22.04 -11.13 -22.81
CA PRO A 75 21.89 -12.55 -22.47
C PRO A 75 22.80 -12.94 -21.29
N GLY A 76 22.25 -13.68 -20.32
CA GLY A 76 22.97 -14.09 -19.11
C GLY A 76 23.09 -13.03 -18.01
N GLN A 77 22.69 -11.78 -18.27
CA GLN A 77 22.68 -10.74 -17.24
C GLN A 77 21.49 -10.93 -16.29
N THR A 78 21.68 -10.56 -15.02
CA THR A 78 20.64 -10.58 -13.99
C THR A 78 19.89 -9.24 -13.96
N GLY A 79 18.56 -9.30 -13.96
CA GLY A 79 17.67 -8.16 -13.74
C GLY A 79 16.85 -8.32 -12.46
N SER A 80 15.92 -7.39 -12.20
CA SER A 80 15.10 -7.37 -10.98
C SER A 80 13.66 -6.95 -11.25
N THR A 81 12.66 -7.55 -10.61
CA THR A 81 11.23 -7.32 -10.96
C THR A 81 10.52 -6.22 -10.17
N GLY A 82 11.19 -5.62 -9.17
CA GLY A 82 10.62 -4.59 -8.28
C GLY A 82 10.81 -3.16 -8.77
N GLY A 83 10.56 -2.20 -7.87
CA GLY A 83 10.77 -0.76 -8.06
C GLY A 83 9.79 0.06 -7.22
N SER A 84 9.71 1.37 -7.45
CA SER A 84 8.88 2.28 -6.64
C SER A 84 8.23 3.35 -7.51
N VAL A 85 6.91 3.36 -7.59
CA VAL A 85 6.19 4.32 -8.41
C VAL A 85 5.48 5.36 -7.57
N ASP A 86 5.44 6.60 -8.04
CA ASP A 86 4.64 7.64 -7.42
C ASP A 86 3.88 8.54 -8.41
N SER A 87 2.93 9.29 -7.86
CA SER A 87 2.11 10.22 -8.63
C SER A 87 2.72 11.61 -8.79
N GLN A 88 3.82 11.94 -8.13
CA GLN A 88 4.49 13.25 -8.22
C GLN A 88 5.45 13.30 -9.41
N ASP A 89 6.12 12.19 -9.71
CA ASP A 89 7.04 12.03 -10.84
C ASP A 89 6.30 11.69 -12.14
N SER A 90 4.97 11.86 -12.15
CA SER A 90 4.09 11.58 -13.28
C SER A 90 4.11 10.11 -13.74
N GLU A 91 4.60 9.19 -12.90
CA GLU A 91 4.57 7.75 -13.19
C GLU A 91 3.17 7.15 -13.00
N LEU A 92 2.39 7.77 -12.11
CA LEU A 92 0.99 7.48 -11.85
C LEU A 92 0.17 8.76 -11.95
N GLN A 93 -0.69 8.86 -12.95
CA GLN A 93 -1.68 9.92 -13.03
C GLN A 93 -3.01 9.42 -12.50
N LEU A 94 -3.41 9.87 -11.31
CA LEU A 94 -4.73 9.54 -10.76
C LEU A 94 -5.84 10.18 -11.60
N ALA A 95 -6.84 9.38 -11.97
CA ALA A 95 -8.03 9.79 -12.70
C ALA A 95 -9.27 9.48 -11.86
N ASN A 96 -10.26 10.37 -11.93
CA ASN A 96 -11.45 10.38 -11.07
C ASN A 96 -11.13 10.62 -9.58
N PRO A 97 -12.14 10.97 -8.76
CA PRO A 97 -11.92 11.13 -7.33
C PRO A 97 -11.42 9.86 -6.66
N VAL A 98 -10.37 9.99 -5.85
CA VAL A 98 -9.89 8.92 -4.98
C VAL A 98 -10.91 8.74 -3.87
N THR A 99 -11.49 7.55 -3.71
CA THR A 99 -12.46 7.30 -2.64
C THR A 99 -11.77 6.55 -1.50
N VAL A 100 -11.76 7.15 -0.30
CA VAL A 100 -11.28 6.52 0.94
C VAL A 100 -12.40 6.58 1.97
N GLY A 101 -12.85 5.42 2.45
CA GLY A 101 -13.92 5.37 3.45
C GLY A 101 -15.24 5.98 2.96
N SER A 102 -15.53 5.88 1.66
CA SER A 102 -16.69 6.51 0.98
C SER A 102 -16.63 8.03 0.81
N VAL A 103 -15.52 8.69 1.17
CA VAL A 103 -15.31 10.12 0.90
C VAL A 103 -14.49 10.28 -0.38
N PRO A 104 -14.99 10.99 -1.41
CA PRO A 104 -14.25 11.26 -2.63
C PRO A 104 -13.32 12.47 -2.46
N TYR A 105 -12.09 12.35 -2.92
CA TYR A 105 -11.07 13.39 -2.92
C TYR A 105 -10.62 13.72 -4.34
N SER A 106 -10.34 14.99 -4.61
CA SER A 106 -9.89 15.42 -5.95
C SER A 106 -8.58 14.73 -6.33
N PRO A 107 -8.45 14.18 -7.55
CA PRO A 107 -7.22 13.51 -7.97
C PRO A 107 -6.00 14.45 -7.98
N GLY A 108 -6.18 15.74 -8.25
CA GLY A 108 -5.09 16.73 -8.24
C GLY A 108 -4.52 17.05 -6.85
N ALA A 109 -5.21 16.62 -5.79
CA ALA A 109 -4.80 16.82 -4.41
C ALA A 109 -4.47 15.49 -3.71
N SER A 110 -4.25 14.41 -4.47
CA SER A 110 -3.97 13.08 -3.92
C SER A 110 -2.55 12.61 -4.28
N LEU A 111 -1.87 12.00 -3.31
CA LEU A 111 -0.59 11.32 -3.48
C LEU A 111 -0.82 9.81 -3.47
N LEU A 112 -0.23 9.10 -4.43
CA LEU A 112 -0.12 7.65 -4.41
C LEU A 112 1.35 7.27 -4.58
N VAL A 113 1.89 6.53 -3.62
CA VAL A 113 3.25 5.96 -3.69
C VAL A 113 3.16 4.46 -3.44
N LEU A 114 3.79 3.66 -4.31
CA LEU A 114 3.81 2.21 -4.23
C LEU A 114 5.24 1.69 -4.44
N SER A 115 5.77 0.97 -3.47
CA SER A 115 7.05 0.28 -3.56
C SER A 115 6.83 -1.23 -3.57
N PHE A 116 7.43 -1.91 -4.55
CA PHE A 116 7.26 -3.33 -4.79
C PHE A 116 8.50 -4.12 -4.33
N SER A 117 8.28 -5.29 -3.75
CA SER A 117 9.33 -6.27 -3.52
C SER A 117 9.97 -6.68 -4.84
N SER A 118 11.28 -6.96 -4.82
CA SER A 118 12.02 -7.34 -6.02
C SER A 118 12.47 -8.80 -5.95
N SER A 119 12.27 -9.54 -7.05
CA SER A 119 12.90 -10.83 -7.29
C SER A 119 13.93 -10.69 -8.40
N SER A 120 15.06 -11.40 -8.29
CA SER A 120 16.04 -11.45 -9.39
C SER A 120 15.63 -12.47 -10.45
N TYR A 121 16.05 -12.24 -11.68
CA TYR A 121 15.93 -13.19 -12.79
C TYR A 121 17.15 -13.08 -13.69
N THR A 122 17.45 -14.12 -14.47
CA THR A 122 18.55 -14.11 -15.43
C THR A 122 17.99 -14.17 -16.85
N ALA A 123 18.43 -13.25 -17.71
CA ALA A 123 18.06 -13.26 -19.12
C ALA A 123 18.58 -14.55 -19.78
N PRO A 124 17.78 -15.23 -20.62
CA PRO A 124 18.16 -16.51 -21.19
C PRO A 124 19.40 -16.39 -22.08
N LEU A 125 20.29 -17.39 -21.97
CA LEU A 125 21.42 -17.56 -22.89
C LEU A 125 20.89 -18.15 -24.21
N GLY A 126 20.97 -17.40 -25.30
CA GLY A 126 20.54 -17.87 -26.62
C GLY A 126 19.95 -16.77 -27.49
N ASN A 127 19.61 -17.13 -28.72
CA ASN A 127 18.98 -16.23 -29.69
C ASN A 127 17.46 -16.45 -29.69
N PHE A 128 16.78 -15.89 -28.68
CA PHE A 128 15.31 -15.91 -28.59
C PHE A 128 14.74 -14.60 -29.15
N SER A 129 13.49 -14.62 -29.62
CA SER A 129 12.78 -13.38 -30.04
C SER A 129 12.36 -12.49 -28.87
N GLY A 130 12.48 -12.99 -27.64
CA GLY A 130 12.03 -12.34 -26.41
C GLY A 130 11.89 -13.36 -25.29
N PHE A 131 11.53 -12.88 -24.09
CA PHE A 131 11.20 -13.75 -22.96
C PHE A 131 10.25 -13.05 -21.99
N ILE A 132 9.63 -13.83 -21.12
CA ILE A 132 8.69 -13.33 -20.10
C ILE A 132 9.21 -13.76 -18.73
N VAL A 133 9.20 -12.83 -17.79
CA VAL A 133 9.47 -13.10 -16.36
C VAL A 133 8.17 -12.97 -15.61
N VAL A 134 7.79 -14.01 -14.86
CA VAL A 134 6.59 -14.01 -14.01
C VAL A 134 7.03 -14.36 -12.61
N THR A 135 6.88 -13.43 -11.67
CA THR A 135 7.27 -13.63 -10.27
C THR A 135 6.20 -13.06 -9.34
N PRO A 136 6.06 -13.61 -8.12
CA PRO A 136 5.21 -12.97 -7.11
C PRO A 136 5.83 -11.63 -6.66
N PHE A 137 4.97 -10.71 -6.23
CA PHE A 137 5.39 -9.50 -5.52
C PHE A 137 4.51 -9.23 -4.30
N ALA A 138 5.04 -8.48 -3.35
CA ALA A 138 4.31 -7.82 -2.29
C ALA A 138 4.66 -6.33 -2.27
N LEU A 139 3.76 -5.48 -1.79
CA LEU A 139 4.10 -4.10 -1.48
C LEU A 139 5.02 -4.07 -0.26
N THR A 140 6.19 -3.44 -0.41
CA THR A 140 7.13 -3.18 0.69
C THR A 140 6.82 -1.86 1.39
N ALA A 141 6.26 -0.91 0.64
CA ALA A 141 5.65 0.30 1.16
C ALA A 141 4.51 0.69 0.22
N GLY A 142 3.45 1.27 0.78
CA GLY A 142 2.36 1.82 0.01
C GLY A 142 1.66 2.86 0.83
N ILE A 143 1.33 4.00 0.23
CA ILE A 143 0.61 5.08 0.91
C ILE A 143 -0.27 5.80 -0.10
N VAL A 144 -1.47 6.13 0.36
CA VAL A 144 -2.35 7.09 -0.30
C VAL A 144 -2.62 8.23 0.66
N GLU A 145 -2.43 9.45 0.19
CA GLU A 145 -2.70 10.66 0.97
C GLU A 145 -3.58 11.60 0.18
N GLY A 146 -4.37 12.39 0.90
CA GLY A 146 -5.10 13.51 0.32
C GLY A 146 -4.70 14.81 1.00
N TYR A 147 -4.71 15.86 0.21
CA TYR A 147 -4.39 17.22 0.60
C TYR A 147 -5.61 18.11 0.31
N LEU A 148 -5.65 19.29 0.92
CA LEU A 148 -6.74 20.25 0.68
C LEU A 148 -6.64 20.86 -0.72
N ASP A 149 -5.42 21.23 -1.13
CA ASP A 149 -5.16 21.97 -2.36
C ASP A 149 -4.07 21.31 -3.22
N VAL A 150 -2.81 21.40 -2.78
CA VAL A 150 -1.64 20.97 -3.54
C VAL A 150 -0.96 19.81 -2.81
N VAL A 151 -0.66 18.74 -3.55
CA VAL A 151 0.08 17.59 -3.02
C VAL A 151 1.41 18.04 -2.41
N GLY A 152 1.67 17.60 -1.18
CA GLY A 152 2.89 17.91 -0.43
C GLY A 152 2.94 19.30 0.20
N VAL A 153 1.88 20.10 0.08
CA VAL A 153 1.77 21.40 0.76
C VAL A 153 0.84 21.27 1.96
N GLY A 154 1.43 21.34 3.16
CA GLY A 154 0.71 21.19 4.43
C GLY A 154 0.58 19.74 4.87
N GLU A 155 -0.21 19.52 5.92
CA GLU A 155 -0.48 18.18 6.44
C GLU A 155 -1.57 17.49 5.60
N PRO A 156 -1.46 16.18 5.34
CA PRO A 156 -2.49 15.45 4.63
C PRO A 156 -3.79 15.41 5.46
N ILE A 157 -4.93 15.70 4.82
CA ILE A 157 -6.26 15.60 5.44
C ILE A 157 -6.66 14.14 5.71
N PHE A 158 -6.09 13.21 4.95
CA PHE A 158 -6.05 11.79 5.28
C PHE A 158 -4.75 11.18 4.77
N SER A 159 -4.30 10.12 5.46
CA SER A 159 -3.20 9.28 5.02
C SER A 159 -3.56 7.84 5.36
N SER A 160 -3.37 6.92 4.43
CA SER A 160 -3.66 5.50 4.62
C SER A 160 -2.53 4.66 4.07
N PHE A 161 -2.00 3.77 4.90
CA PHE A 161 -1.01 2.79 4.45
C PHE A 161 -1.69 1.75 3.57
N LEU A 162 -1.02 1.38 2.49
CA LEU A 162 -1.48 0.38 1.55
C LEU A 162 -0.63 -0.88 1.68
N THR A 163 -1.30 -2.02 1.65
CA THR A 163 -0.67 -3.34 1.51
C THR A 163 -1.28 -4.06 0.33
N GLY A 164 -0.58 -5.05 -0.19
CA GLY A 164 -1.04 -5.75 -1.37
C GLY A 164 0.01 -6.74 -1.84
N GLN A 165 -0.45 -7.72 -2.59
CA GLN A 165 0.40 -8.73 -3.20
C GLN A 165 -0.21 -9.16 -4.52
N GLY A 166 0.59 -9.84 -5.32
CA GLY A 166 0.13 -10.32 -6.60
C GLY A 166 1.26 -10.89 -7.44
N THR A 167 1.10 -10.76 -8.75
CA THR A 167 2.06 -11.27 -9.73
C THR A 167 2.59 -10.12 -10.58
N THR A 168 3.90 -10.03 -10.71
CA THR A 168 4.56 -9.13 -11.65
C THR A 168 4.95 -9.90 -12.90
N THR A 169 4.68 -9.30 -14.06
CA THR A 169 4.98 -9.87 -15.38
C THR A 169 5.81 -8.87 -16.16
N LEU A 170 7.03 -9.23 -16.54
CA LEU A 170 7.88 -8.46 -17.43
C LEU A 170 7.92 -9.13 -18.79
N LEU A 171 7.70 -8.38 -19.85
CA LEU A 171 7.82 -8.82 -21.23
C LEU A 171 9.06 -8.17 -21.85
N PHE A 172 9.96 -9.01 -22.35
CA PHE A 172 11.14 -8.59 -23.09
C PHE A 172 11.03 -8.98 -24.55
N LEU A 173 11.45 -8.08 -25.45
CA LEU A 173 11.62 -8.36 -26.87
C LEU A 173 13.10 -8.30 -27.25
N ALA A 174 13.53 -9.17 -28.15
CA ALA A 174 14.89 -9.14 -28.67
C ALA A 174 15.12 -7.95 -29.60
N LEU A 175 16.28 -7.31 -29.46
CA LEU A 175 16.77 -6.28 -30.34
C LEU A 175 17.75 -6.88 -31.37
N PRO A 176 17.90 -6.26 -32.56
CA PRO A 176 18.91 -6.66 -33.53
C PRO A 176 20.36 -6.64 -32.99
N THR A 177 20.60 -5.91 -31.90
CA THR A 177 21.89 -5.85 -31.20
C THR A 177 22.22 -7.10 -30.38
N GLY A 178 21.29 -8.06 -30.29
CA GLY A 178 21.43 -9.25 -29.44
C GLY A 178 21.09 -9.03 -27.96
N GLN A 179 20.68 -7.81 -27.59
CA GLN A 179 20.13 -7.51 -26.26
C GLN A 179 18.62 -7.75 -26.24
N TYR A 180 18.06 -7.88 -25.04
CA TYR A 180 16.63 -7.87 -24.81
C TYR A 180 16.21 -6.52 -24.24
N ARG A 181 15.10 -5.97 -24.72
CA ARG A 181 14.53 -4.72 -24.23
C ARG A 181 13.24 -4.99 -23.48
N LEU A 182 13.08 -4.38 -22.31
CA LEU A 182 11.82 -4.38 -21.57
C LEU A 182 10.77 -3.63 -22.39
N GLU A 183 9.72 -4.34 -22.77
CA GLU A 183 8.61 -3.79 -23.57
C GLU A 183 7.42 -3.42 -22.67
N SER A 184 7.13 -4.24 -21.66
CA SER A 184 6.11 -3.93 -20.66
C SER A 184 6.39 -4.59 -19.31
N GLN A 185 5.94 -3.94 -18.24
CA GLN A 185 5.93 -4.48 -16.89
C GLN A 185 4.54 -4.30 -16.29
N SER A 186 3.93 -5.38 -15.80
CA SER A 186 2.58 -5.36 -15.23
C SER A 186 2.56 -5.93 -13.82
N PHE A 187 1.88 -5.26 -12.91
CA PHE A 187 1.60 -5.71 -11.54
C PHE A 187 0.12 -6.00 -11.41
N ALA A 188 -0.26 -7.28 -11.36
CA ALA A 188 -1.63 -7.71 -11.14
C ALA A 188 -1.83 -8.03 -9.65
N PHE A 189 -2.66 -7.24 -8.96
CA PHE A 189 -3.00 -7.44 -7.54
C PHE A 189 -4.07 -8.53 -7.37
N GLY A 190 -3.94 -9.34 -6.33
CA GLY A 190 -4.89 -10.41 -6.03
C GLY A 190 -4.22 -11.63 -5.41
N GLN A 191 -4.85 -12.80 -5.52
CA GLN A 191 -4.25 -14.04 -5.01
C GLN A 191 -2.92 -14.33 -5.73
N THR A 192 -1.88 -14.55 -4.95
CA THR A 192 -0.57 -15.00 -5.44
C THR A 192 -0.69 -16.40 -6.01
N VAL A 193 0.06 -16.69 -7.06
CA VAL A 193 0.26 -18.05 -7.58
C VAL A 193 0.67 -18.99 -6.42
N PRO A 194 0.22 -20.26 -6.37
CA PRO A 194 0.49 -21.15 -5.24
C PRO A 194 1.98 -21.23 -4.88
N GLY A 195 2.31 -21.06 -3.60
CA GLY A 195 3.70 -21.17 -3.09
C GLY A 195 4.22 -19.95 -2.30
N VAL A 196 3.45 -18.85 -2.24
CA VAL A 196 3.79 -17.68 -1.41
C VAL A 196 2.79 -17.55 -0.26
N THR A 197 3.21 -17.96 0.93
CA THR A 197 2.48 -17.69 2.18
C THR A 197 2.90 -16.34 2.72
N VAL A 198 1.95 -15.40 2.80
CA VAL A 198 2.15 -14.11 3.45
C VAL A 198 1.68 -14.18 4.88
N THR A 199 2.54 -13.74 5.80
CA THR A 199 2.21 -13.52 7.21
C THR A 199 1.14 -12.44 7.30
N THR A 200 -0.05 -12.81 7.74
CA THR A 200 -1.15 -11.89 8.03
C THR A 200 -0.69 -10.83 9.01
N ILE A 201 -0.90 -9.56 8.68
CA ILE A 201 -0.66 -8.43 9.58
C ILE A 201 -1.58 -8.61 10.81
N PRO A 202 -1.06 -8.44 12.04
CA PRO A 202 -1.89 -8.56 13.25
C PRO A 202 -3.09 -7.61 13.18
N GLU A 203 -4.24 -8.08 13.65
CA GLU A 203 -5.47 -7.30 13.65
C GLU A 203 -5.27 -5.93 14.33
N PRO A 204 -5.89 -4.86 13.80
CA PRO A 204 -5.66 -3.51 14.27
C PRO A 204 -6.05 -3.35 15.75
N VAL A 205 -5.39 -2.38 16.38
CA VAL A 205 -5.57 -1.93 17.78
C VAL A 205 -7.05 -1.69 18.13
N SER A 206 -7.91 -1.52 17.13
CA SER A 206 -9.37 -1.52 17.19
C SER A 206 -9.96 -2.66 18.03
N MET A 207 -9.42 -3.90 17.95
CA MET A 207 -9.87 -5.00 18.82
C MET A 207 -9.48 -4.77 20.29
N LEU A 208 -8.32 -4.17 20.52
CA LEU A 208 -7.85 -3.82 21.86
C LEU A 208 -8.67 -2.66 22.44
N LEU A 209 -9.08 -1.71 21.60
CA LEU A 209 -9.99 -0.62 21.96
C LEU A 209 -11.39 -1.13 22.28
N LEU A 210 -11.91 -2.08 21.50
CA LEU A 210 -13.19 -2.73 21.75
C LEU A 210 -13.16 -3.52 23.07
N GLY A 211 -12.08 -4.28 23.30
CA GLY A 211 -11.87 -5.03 24.53
C GLY A 211 -11.77 -4.14 25.77
N THR A 212 -11.01 -3.05 25.69
CA THR A 212 -10.88 -2.08 26.78
C THR A 212 -12.16 -1.30 27.02
N GLY A 213 -12.90 -0.94 25.96
CA GLY A 213 -14.22 -0.31 26.06
C GLY A 213 -15.27 -1.20 26.75
N LEU A 214 -15.33 -2.48 26.38
CA LEU A 214 -16.22 -3.47 27.01
C LEU A 214 -15.88 -3.68 28.48
N MET A 215 -14.59 -3.79 28.83
CA MET A 215 -14.13 -3.86 30.22
C MET A 215 -14.54 -2.63 31.02
N GLY A 216 -14.42 -1.43 30.44
CA GLY A 216 -14.88 -0.18 31.05
C GLY A 216 -16.38 -0.16 31.34
N LEU A 217 -17.20 -0.58 30.37
CA LEU A 217 -18.66 -0.68 30.51
C LEU A 217 -19.08 -1.68 31.59
N LEU A 218 -18.44 -2.85 31.65
CA LEU A 218 -18.69 -3.86 32.68
C LEU A 218 -18.34 -3.35 34.08
N GLY A 219 -17.23 -2.61 34.21
CA GLY A 219 -16.84 -1.96 35.46
C GLY A 219 -17.84 -0.90 35.93
N ALA A 220 -18.33 -0.07 35.01
CA ALA A 220 -19.35 0.94 35.31
C ALA A 220 -20.67 0.30 35.76
N ARG A 221 -21.11 -0.77 35.09
CA ARG A 221 -22.34 -1.50 35.45
C ARG A 221 -22.29 -2.10 36.85
N LYS A 222 -21.15 -2.72 37.25
CA LYS A 222 -20.99 -3.26 38.61
C LYS A 222 -21.10 -2.19 39.69
N LYS A 223 -20.59 -0.98 39.45
CA LYS A 223 -20.73 0.14 40.39
C LYS A 223 -22.18 0.63 40.52
N MET A 224 -22.94 0.65 39.42
CA MET A 224 -24.35 1.03 39.45
C MET A 224 -25.21 0.04 40.24
N VAL A 225 -25.02 -1.27 40.02
CA VAL A 225 -25.77 -2.32 40.74
C VAL A 225 -25.50 -2.26 42.25
N LYS A 226 -24.24 -2.03 42.67
CA LYS A 226 -23.90 -1.94 44.09
C LYS A 226 -24.57 -0.76 44.80
N ARG A 227 -24.81 0.36 44.10
CA ARG A 227 -25.52 1.54 44.62
C ARG A 227 -27.04 1.36 44.76
N GLN A 228 -27.63 0.33 44.16
CA GLN A 228 -29.07 0.06 44.28
C GLN A 228 -29.41 -0.88 45.45
N ILE A 229 -28.41 -1.48 46.09
CA ILE A 229 -28.57 -2.44 47.19
C ILE A 229 -28.31 -1.76 48.55
N GLU A 230 -27.75 -0.55 48.54
CA GLU A 230 -27.59 0.34 49.71
C GLU A 230 -28.73 1.37 49.73
#